data_AF-A0A5C6G938-F1
#
_entry.id   AF-A0A5C6G938-F1
#
_cell.length_a   1.000
_cell.length_b   1.000
_cell.length_c   1.000
_cell.angle_alpha   90.00
_cell.angle_beta   90.00
_cell.angle_gamma   90.00
#
_symmetry.space_group_name_H-M   'P 1'
#
loop_
_entity.id
_entity.type
_entity.pdbx_description
1 polymer ?
#
loop_
_entity_poly.entity_id
_entity_poly.type
_entity_poly.pdbx_seq_one_letter_code
_entity_poly.pdbx_strand_id
1 'polypeptide(L)'
;MRRRQVLNEQLAANNAINRLKMLLQRVVRPSATRTSFAATRCLPVLQRRGFLPASLSDRRVIDAKYPDRQTTSESEDPGMNGGYINPPRIKRQFRDPYASWWDPQERRNFGEPIHEDNDVLGIFSPYEYTWTKPGPGFVMVGCFIAVFLGVSGLVYLKYPDQPTYPREFEAGLERELGGPGAVRARMEGDEEP
;
A
#
# COMPACT_ATOMS: atom_id res chain seq x y z
N MET A 1 5.88 74.23 23.70
CA MET A 1 6.52 72.90 23.88
C MET A 1 6.21 71.88 22.78
N ARG A 2 5.08 71.96 22.06
CA ARG A 2 4.65 70.95 21.07
C ARG A 2 5.49 70.86 19.77
N ARG A 3 6.16 71.93 19.35
CA ARG A 3 6.91 71.98 18.06
C ARG A 3 8.24 71.20 18.08
N ARG A 4 8.85 71.02 19.26
CA ARG A 4 10.11 70.25 19.40
C ARG A 4 9.87 68.73 19.42
N GLN A 5 8.72 68.28 19.95
CA GLN A 5 8.37 66.85 19.94
C GLN A 5 8.09 66.35 18.52
N VAL A 6 7.36 67.13 17.71
CA VAL A 6 7.06 66.76 16.32
C VAL A 6 8.33 66.65 15.46
N LEU A 7 9.32 67.52 15.68
CA LEU A 7 10.59 67.45 14.95
C LEU A 7 11.42 66.22 15.33
N ASN A 8 11.43 65.83 16.61
CA ASN A 8 12.14 64.63 17.07
C ASN A 8 11.48 63.34 16.58
N GLU A 9 10.14 63.28 16.52
CA GLU A 9 9.43 62.14 15.93
C GLU A 9 9.67 62.03 14.42
N GLN A 10 9.65 63.15 13.70
CA GLN A 10 9.95 63.18 12.26
C GLN A 10 11.40 62.73 11.98
N LEU A 11 12.36 63.15 12.81
CA LEU A 11 13.76 62.73 12.68
C LEU A 11 13.96 61.24 13.00
N ALA A 12 13.25 60.72 14.00
CA ALA A 12 13.25 59.29 14.34
C ALA A 12 12.61 58.43 13.24
N ALA A 13 11.49 58.88 12.66
CA ALA A 13 10.83 58.23 11.54
C ALA A 13 11.71 58.19 10.29
N ASN A 14 12.39 59.31 9.97
CA ASN A 14 13.29 59.37 8.82
C ASN A 14 14.54 58.48 8.99
N ASN A 15 15.06 58.36 10.22
CA ASN A 15 16.14 57.42 10.52
C ASN A 15 15.71 55.95 10.46
N ALA A 16 14.48 55.62 10.86
CA ALA A 16 13.90 54.29 10.72
C ALA A 16 13.70 53.92 9.23
N ILE A 17 13.20 54.85 8.41
CA ILE A 17 13.02 54.67 6.97
C ILE A 17 14.38 54.49 6.26
N ASN A 18 15.41 55.24 6.65
CA ASN A 18 16.75 55.08 6.09
C ASN A 18 17.42 53.76 6.53
N ARG A 19 17.14 53.26 7.75
CA ARG A 19 17.55 51.91 8.18
C ARG A 19 16.85 50.80 7.39
N LEU A 20 15.55 50.97 7.10
CA LEU A 20 14.79 50.04 6.26
C LEU A 20 15.27 50.04 4.79
N LYS A 21 15.70 51.20 4.26
CA LYS A 21 16.30 51.29 2.91
C LYS A 21 17.68 50.64 2.79
N MET A 22 18.46 50.56 3.87
CA MET A 22 19.79 49.92 3.86
C MET A 22 19.77 48.40 4.08
N LEU A 23 18.64 47.82 4.52
CA LEU A 23 18.52 46.38 4.80
C LEU A 23 17.81 45.58 3.70
N LEU A 24 17.42 46.22 2.60
CA LEU A 24 17.05 45.54 1.35
C LEU A 24 18.30 45.27 0.52
N GLN A 25 19.20 44.45 1.08
CA GLN A 25 20.27 43.81 0.34
C GLN A 25 19.67 42.87 -0.70
N ARG A 26 19.68 43.32 -1.97
CA ARG A 26 20.01 42.53 -3.16
C ARG A 26 19.98 41.01 -2.94
N VAL A 27 18.81 40.39 -3.10
CA VAL A 27 18.77 38.98 -3.48
C VAL A 27 19.23 38.92 -4.93
N VAL A 28 20.50 38.59 -5.13
CA VAL A 28 21.03 38.20 -6.44
C VAL A 28 20.32 36.92 -6.83
N ARG A 29 19.36 37.01 -7.76
CA ARG A 29 18.90 35.84 -8.50
C ARG A 29 20.07 35.38 -9.37
N PRO A 30 20.64 34.18 -9.19
CA PRO A 30 21.57 33.67 -10.17
C PRO A 30 20.78 33.52 -11.48
N SER A 31 21.18 34.24 -12.52
CA SER A 31 20.74 33.94 -13.87
C SER A 31 21.19 32.52 -14.16
N ALA A 32 20.25 31.58 -14.20
CA ALA A 32 20.51 30.24 -14.69
C ALA A 32 21.04 30.38 -16.12
N THR A 33 22.35 30.24 -16.28
CA THR A 33 22.98 30.00 -17.57
C THR A 33 22.34 28.72 -18.10
N ARG A 34 21.37 28.89 -19.00
CA ARG A 34 20.88 27.82 -19.86
C ARG A 34 22.02 27.47 -20.82
N THR A 35 23.01 26.74 -20.33
CA THR A 35 23.84 25.91 -21.19
C THR A 35 22.92 24.82 -21.73
N SER A 36 22.30 25.10 -22.87
CA SER A 36 21.71 24.11 -23.75
C SER A 36 22.84 23.26 -24.31
N PHE A 37 23.40 22.39 -23.47
CA PHE A 37 23.96 21.16 -23.99
C PHE A 37 22.76 20.39 -24.50
N ALA A 38 22.57 20.39 -25.83
CA ALA A 38 21.89 19.30 -26.48
C ALA A 38 22.74 18.06 -26.19
N ALA A 39 22.57 17.51 -24.99
CA ALA A 39 23.02 16.18 -24.66
C ALA A 39 22.15 15.28 -25.52
N THR A 40 22.59 15.01 -26.75
CA THR A 40 22.29 13.75 -27.42
C THR A 40 22.76 12.70 -26.43
N ARG A 41 21.86 12.26 -25.55
CA ARG A 41 22.02 11.04 -24.77
C ARG A 41 21.99 9.93 -25.81
N CYS A 42 23.10 9.75 -26.53
CA CYS A 42 23.42 8.48 -27.11
C CYS A 42 23.50 7.56 -25.90
N LEU A 43 22.41 6.82 -25.66
CA LEU A 43 22.43 5.74 -24.69
C LEU A 43 23.67 4.92 -25.03
N PRO A 44 24.52 4.56 -24.05
CA PRO A 44 25.60 3.64 -24.34
C PRO A 44 24.95 2.44 -25.01
N VAL A 45 25.39 2.11 -26.23
CA VAL A 45 24.98 0.88 -26.89
C VAL A 45 25.40 -0.20 -25.91
N LEU A 46 24.44 -0.68 -25.12
CA LEU A 46 24.66 -1.70 -24.13
C LEU A 46 25.12 -2.89 -24.96
N GLN A 47 26.44 -3.16 -24.91
CA GLN A 47 27.02 -4.28 -25.61
C GLN A 47 26.33 -5.51 -25.01
N ARG A 48 25.31 -6.03 -25.70
CA ARG A 48 24.64 -7.29 -25.34
C ARG A 48 25.69 -8.39 -25.53
N ARG A 49 26.61 -8.53 -24.57
CA ARG A 49 27.49 -9.68 -24.45
C ARG A 49 26.67 -10.84 -23.89
N GLY A 50 25.67 -11.27 -24.65
CA GLY A 50 25.13 -12.61 -24.46
C GLY A 50 26.16 -13.58 -25.02
N PHE A 51 26.61 -14.53 -24.21
CA PHE A 51 27.44 -15.66 -24.63
C PHE A 51 26.57 -16.67 -25.41
N LEU A 52 25.91 -16.21 -26.47
CA LEU A 52 25.09 -17.07 -27.32
C LEU A 52 25.58 -16.91 -28.75
N PRO A 53 25.92 -18.01 -29.44
CA PRO A 53 26.36 -17.96 -30.83
C PRO A 53 25.29 -17.31 -31.69
N ALA A 54 25.71 -16.66 -32.79
CA ALA A 54 24.79 -16.01 -33.73
C ALA A 54 23.72 -16.98 -34.26
N SER A 55 24.02 -18.27 -34.34
CA SER A 55 23.05 -19.32 -34.69
C SER A 55 21.87 -19.46 -33.72
N LEU A 56 21.92 -18.85 -32.54
CA LEU A 56 20.86 -18.89 -31.53
C LEU A 56 20.30 -17.50 -31.18
N SER A 57 21.11 -16.46 -31.31
CA SER A 57 20.78 -15.09 -30.89
C SER A 57 20.46 -14.14 -32.05
N ASP A 58 20.70 -14.54 -33.31
CA ASP A 58 20.38 -13.72 -34.46
C ASP A 58 18.86 -13.53 -34.57
N ARG A 59 18.45 -12.29 -34.89
CA ARG A 59 17.04 -11.90 -34.87
C ARG A 59 16.23 -12.73 -35.85
N ARG A 60 16.80 -13.07 -37.00
CA ARG A 60 16.17 -13.97 -37.98
C ARG A 60 15.91 -15.37 -37.43
N VAL A 61 16.82 -15.91 -36.62
CA VAL A 61 16.64 -17.22 -35.97
C VAL A 61 15.55 -17.14 -34.90
N ILE A 62 15.55 -16.06 -34.11
CA ILE A 62 14.56 -15.82 -33.07
C ILE A 62 13.17 -15.65 -33.71
N ASP A 63 13.04 -14.81 -34.73
CA ASP A 63 11.78 -14.50 -35.41
C ASP A 63 11.26 -15.74 -36.18
N ALA A 64 12.15 -16.57 -36.74
CA ALA A 64 11.77 -17.85 -37.36
C ALA A 64 11.31 -18.90 -36.32
N LYS A 65 11.91 -18.90 -35.12
CA LYS A 65 11.58 -19.85 -34.06
C LYS A 65 10.32 -19.43 -33.28
N TYR A 66 10.12 -18.12 -33.12
CA TYR A 66 9.03 -17.51 -32.39
C TYR A 66 8.37 -16.47 -33.30
N PRO A 67 7.52 -16.91 -34.25
CA PRO A 67 6.80 -15.98 -35.10
C PRO A 67 5.90 -15.07 -34.23
N ASP A 68 5.62 -13.88 -34.76
CA ASP A 68 4.72 -12.94 -34.08
C ASP A 68 3.34 -13.58 -33.87
N ARG A 69 2.73 -13.26 -32.71
CA ARG A 69 1.39 -13.73 -32.37
C ARG A 69 0.41 -13.27 -33.44
N GLN A 70 -0.40 -14.19 -33.95
CA GLN A 70 -1.53 -13.85 -34.82
C GLN A 70 -2.49 -12.93 -34.07
N THR A 71 -2.71 -11.73 -34.60
CA THR A 71 -3.65 -10.77 -34.04
C THR A 71 -5.02 -11.07 -34.61
N THR A 72 -5.87 -11.69 -33.79
CA THR A 72 -7.29 -11.87 -34.09
C THR A 72 -8.04 -10.57 -33.84
N SER A 73 -9.05 -10.29 -34.67
CA SER A 73 -9.96 -9.17 -34.41
C SER A 73 -10.84 -9.45 -33.20
N GLU A 74 -11.34 -8.42 -32.49
CA GLU A 74 -12.24 -8.59 -31.33
C GLU A 74 -13.52 -9.38 -31.68
N SER A 75 -13.97 -9.30 -32.94
CA SER A 75 -15.09 -10.10 -33.45
C SER A 75 -14.76 -11.59 -33.65
N GLU A 76 -13.49 -11.91 -33.90
CA GLU A 76 -13.03 -13.28 -34.15
C GLU A 76 -12.61 -13.98 -32.85
N ASP A 77 -12.11 -13.22 -31.88
CA ASP A 77 -11.71 -13.69 -30.56
C ASP A 77 -12.20 -12.73 -29.45
N PRO A 78 -13.49 -12.77 -29.07
CA PRO A 78 -14.03 -11.95 -28.00
C PRO A 78 -13.39 -12.23 -26.62
N GLY A 79 -12.82 -13.42 -26.44
CA GLY A 79 -12.16 -13.84 -25.20
C GLY A 79 -10.68 -13.45 -25.13
N MET A 80 -10.11 -12.92 -26.21
CA MET A 80 -8.68 -12.65 -26.37
C MET A 80 -7.80 -13.86 -25.98
N ASN A 81 -8.30 -15.07 -26.21
CA ASN A 81 -7.66 -16.31 -25.76
C ASN A 81 -6.83 -17.00 -26.85
N GLY A 82 -6.71 -16.38 -28.02
CA GLY A 82 -5.93 -16.89 -29.15
C GLY A 82 -6.56 -18.11 -29.83
N GLY A 83 -7.88 -18.24 -29.80
CA GLY A 83 -8.61 -19.37 -30.37
C GLY A 83 -8.52 -20.65 -29.54
N TYR A 84 -8.15 -20.53 -28.26
CA TYR A 84 -8.09 -21.66 -27.34
C TYR A 84 -9.51 -22.17 -27.02
N ILE A 85 -9.69 -23.49 -27.02
CA ILE A 85 -10.98 -24.11 -26.68
C ILE A 85 -11.18 -23.96 -25.17
N ASN A 86 -12.01 -23.00 -24.77
CA ASN A 86 -12.28 -22.73 -23.36
C ASN A 86 -13.53 -23.51 -22.89
N PRO A 87 -13.37 -24.60 -22.10
CA PRO A 87 -14.52 -25.30 -21.52
C PRO A 87 -15.29 -24.39 -20.53
N PRO A 88 -16.51 -24.77 -20.12
CA PRO A 88 -17.26 -24.00 -19.13
C PRO A 88 -16.48 -23.77 -17.82
N ARG A 89 -16.63 -22.58 -17.25
CA ARG A 89 -16.00 -22.14 -16.00
C ARG A 89 -16.57 -22.86 -14.78
N ILE A 90 -16.18 -24.11 -14.59
CA ILE A 90 -16.62 -24.97 -13.49
C ILE A 90 -15.40 -25.40 -12.67
N LYS A 91 -15.45 -25.13 -11.37
CA LYS A 91 -14.39 -25.52 -10.45
C LYS A 91 -14.33 -27.04 -10.30
N ARG A 92 -13.12 -27.60 -10.28
CA ARG A 92 -12.88 -29.05 -10.16
C ARG A 92 -13.44 -29.65 -8.87
N GLN A 93 -13.54 -28.84 -7.83
CA GLN A 93 -14.17 -29.20 -6.56
C GLN A 93 -15.62 -29.70 -6.71
N PHE A 94 -16.37 -29.18 -7.69
CA PHE A 94 -17.77 -29.58 -7.93
C PHE A 94 -17.91 -30.78 -8.86
N ARG A 95 -16.82 -31.30 -9.42
CA ARG A 95 -16.84 -32.56 -10.15
C ARG A 95 -17.09 -33.72 -9.19
N ASP A 96 -17.72 -34.77 -9.70
CA ASP A 96 -18.03 -35.97 -8.93
C ASP A 96 -16.76 -36.54 -8.26
N PRO A 97 -16.69 -36.58 -6.91
CA PRO A 97 -15.53 -37.12 -6.20
C PRO A 97 -15.42 -38.64 -6.30
N TYR A 98 -16.48 -39.36 -6.69
CA TYR A 98 -16.51 -40.82 -6.73
C TYR A 98 -16.32 -41.39 -8.14
N ALA A 99 -16.25 -40.54 -9.17
CA ALA A 99 -15.99 -40.98 -10.53
C ALA A 99 -14.55 -41.50 -10.69
N SER A 100 -14.37 -42.45 -11.62
CA SER A 100 -13.07 -43.04 -11.94
C SER A 100 -12.26 -42.13 -12.87
N TRP A 101 -11.66 -41.08 -12.31
CA TRP A 101 -10.79 -40.15 -13.03
C TRP A 101 -9.43 -40.77 -13.37
N TRP A 102 -8.83 -40.36 -14.49
CA TRP A 102 -7.44 -40.72 -14.82
C TRP A 102 -6.44 -40.14 -13.80
N ASP A 103 -6.67 -38.89 -13.39
CA ASP A 103 -6.01 -38.23 -12.27
C ASP A 103 -7.05 -38.01 -11.15
N PRO A 104 -7.08 -38.87 -10.11
CA PRO A 104 -8.03 -38.77 -9.01
C PRO A 104 -7.86 -37.52 -8.15
N GLN A 105 -6.63 -37.00 -8.02
CA GLN A 105 -6.35 -35.85 -7.16
C GLN A 105 -6.96 -34.58 -7.75
N GLU A 106 -6.75 -34.38 -9.05
CA GLU A 106 -7.25 -33.24 -9.80
C GLU A 106 -8.65 -33.48 -10.39
N ARG A 107 -9.23 -34.67 -10.22
CA ARG A 107 -10.53 -35.08 -10.82
C ARG A 107 -10.58 -34.82 -12.32
N ARG A 108 -9.58 -35.31 -13.04
CA ARG A 108 -9.34 -35.02 -14.46
C ARG A 108 -9.10 -36.27 -15.29
N ASN A 109 -9.62 -36.27 -16.52
CA ASN A 109 -9.31 -37.28 -17.53
C ASN A 109 -8.14 -36.87 -18.44
N PHE A 110 -7.44 -37.85 -18.99
CA PHE A 110 -6.36 -37.58 -19.95
C PHE A 110 -6.91 -36.98 -21.24
N GLY A 111 -6.27 -35.92 -21.74
CA GLY A 111 -6.66 -35.27 -23.00
C GLY A 111 -7.89 -34.36 -22.94
N GLU A 112 -8.52 -34.17 -21.77
CA GLU A 112 -9.61 -33.22 -21.63
C GLU A 112 -9.10 -31.77 -21.83
N PRO A 113 -9.84 -30.89 -22.55
CA PRO A 113 -9.53 -29.47 -22.61
C PRO A 113 -9.54 -28.86 -21.21
N ILE A 114 -8.55 -28.01 -20.94
CA ILE A 114 -8.39 -27.33 -19.64
C ILE A 114 -8.92 -25.91 -19.79
N HIS A 115 -9.60 -25.38 -18.77
CA HIS A 115 -10.00 -23.98 -18.78
C HIS A 115 -8.77 -23.06 -18.71
N GLU A 116 -8.80 -21.88 -19.33
CA GLU A 116 -7.67 -20.94 -19.25
C GLU A 116 -7.31 -20.58 -17.78
N ASP A 117 -8.30 -20.20 -16.97
CA ASP A 117 -8.21 -19.98 -15.51
C ASP A 117 -8.13 -21.27 -14.66
N ASN A 118 -7.48 -22.33 -15.15
CA ASN A 118 -7.42 -23.59 -14.40
C ASN A 118 -6.63 -23.51 -13.09
N ASP A 119 -5.76 -22.51 -12.92
CA ASP A 119 -5.11 -22.19 -11.66
C ASP A 119 -6.13 -21.77 -10.58
N VAL A 120 -7.16 -21.01 -10.97
CA VAL A 120 -8.25 -20.59 -10.08
C VAL A 120 -9.33 -21.67 -9.95
N LEU A 121 -9.59 -22.44 -11.01
CA LEU A 121 -10.61 -23.50 -11.01
C LEU A 121 -10.08 -24.86 -10.52
N GLY A 122 -8.76 -24.95 -10.29
CA GLY A 122 -8.06 -26.15 -9.86
C GLY A 122 -8.51 -26.66 -8.49
N ILE A 123 -8.21 -27.91 -8.14
CA ILE A 123 -8.59 -28.46 -6.83
C ILE A 123 -7.82 -27.80 -5.68
N PHE A 124 -6.60 -27.33 -5.95
CA PHE A 124 -5.71 -26.68 -4.99
C PHE A 124 -5.99 -25.18 -4.80
N SER A 125 -6.95 -24.63 -5.54
CA SER A 125 -7.42 -23.27 -5.33
C SER A 125 -8.29 -23.15 -4.07
N PRO A 126 -8.45 -21.95 -3.47
CA PRO A 126 -9.25 -21.76 -2.26
C PRO A 126 -10.65 -22.34 -2.37
N TYR A 127 -11.05 -23.18 -1.41
CA TYR A 127 -12.31 -23.94 -1.44
C TYR A 127 -13.54 -23.03 -1.60
N GLU A 128 -14.48 -23.44 -2.47
CA GLU A 128 -15.70 -22.69 -2.76
C GLU A 128 -16.88 -23.27 -1.97
N TYR A 129 -17.54 -22.44 -1.18
CA TYR A 129 -18.64 -22.85 -0.32
C TYR A 129 -19.99 -22.51 -0.97
N THR A 130 -20.89 -23.48 -1.07
CA THR A 130 -22.19 -23.33 -1.77
C THR A 130 -23.37 -23.07 -0.83
N TRP A 131 -23.18 -23.17 0.49
CA TRP A 131 -24.27 -23.04 1.45
C TRP A 131 -24.81 -21.61 1.56
N THR A 132 -24.00 -20.59 1.29
CA THR A 132 -24.38 -19.16 1.39
C THR A 132 -23.69 -18.34 0.30
N LYS A 133 -24.36 -17.27 -0.17
CA LYS A 133 -23.80 -16.29 -1.11
C LYS A 133 -22.88 -15.28 -0.40
N PRO A 134 -21.87 -14.69 -1.07
CA PRO A 134 -20.95 -13.74 -0.45
C PRO A 134 -21.63 -12.55 0.26
N GLY A 135 -22.69 -11.98 -0.31
CA GLY A 135 -23.41 -10.84 0.27
C GLY A 135 -24.01 -11.16 1.65
N PRO A 136 -24.95 -12.12 1.75
CA PRO A 136 -25.50 -12.55 3.04
C PRO A 136 -24.43 -13.06 4.02
N GLY A 137 -23.42 -13.79 3.53
CA GLY A 137 -22.32 -14.27 4.37
C GLY A 137 -21.56 -13.12 5.04
N PHE A 138 -21.30 -12.04 4.31
CA PHE A 138 -20.68 -10.83 4.86
C PHE A 138 -21.57 -10.15 5.90
N VAL A 139 -22.89 -10.12 5.69
CA VAL A 139 -23.84 -9.58 6.69
C VAL A 139 -23.82 -10.41 7.97
N MET A 140 -23.78 -11.74 7.87
CA MET A 140 -23.74 -12.62 9.05
C MET A 140 -22.47 -12.38 9.87
N VAL A 141 -21.29 -12.38 9.22
CA VAL A 141 -20.01 -12.15 9.89
C VAL A 141 -19.91 -10.73 10.43
N GLY A 142 -20.34 -9.74 9.65
CA GLY A 142 -20.35 -8.33 10.06
C GLY A 142 -21.26 -8.08 11.25
N CYS A 143 -22.46 -8.68 11.26
CA CYS A 143 -23.38 -8.60 12.40
C CYS A 143 -22.78 -9.23 13.66
N PHE A 144 -22.16 -10.42 13.53
CA PHE A 144 -21.47 -11.06 14.65
C PHE A 144 -20.39 -10.15 15.25
N ILE A 145 -19.51 -9.61 14.41
CA ILE A 145 -18.43 -8.71 14.85
C ILE A 145 -19.01 -7.44 15.48
N ALA A 146 -20.02 -6.83 14.85
CA ALA A 146 -20.63 -5.60 15.33
C ALA A 146 -21.30 -5.79 16.70
N VAL A 147 -22.02 -6.88 16.90
CA VAL A 147 -22.64 -7.20 18.20
C VAL A 147 -21.58 -7.50 19.25
N PHE A 148 -20.58 -8.33 18.92
CA PHE A 148 -19.53 -8.70 19.85
C PHE A 148 -18.72 -7.49 20.32
N LEU A 149 -18.24 -6.66 19.39
CA LEU A 149 -17.49 -5.45 19.70
C LEU A 149 -18.39 -4.37 20.30
N GLY A 150 -19.65 -4.28 19.88
CA GLY A 150 -20.63 -3.35 20.44
C GLY A 150 -20.90 -3.62 21.92
N VAL A 151 -21.14 -4.89 22.29
CA VAL A 151 -21.32 -5.27 23.69
C VAL A 151 -20.04 -5.08 24.49
N SER A 152 -18.89 -5.52 23.96
CA SER A 152 -17.59 -5.34 24.63
C SER A 152 -17.27 -3.86 24.89
N GLY A 153 -17.51 -3.00 23.90
CA GLY A 153 -17.33 -1.55 24.03
C GLY A 153 -18.33 -0.92 25.01
N LEU A 154 -19.59 -1.37 25.00
CA LEU A 154 -20.59 -0.89 25.96
C LEU A 154 -20.23 -1.28 27.40
N VAL A 155 -19.77 -2.51 27.62
CA VAL A 155 -19.29 -2.97 28.91
C VAL A 155 -18.09 -2.12 29.34
N TYR A 156 -17.10 -1.93 28.47
CA TYR A 156 -15.93 -1.09 28.77
C TYR A 156 -16.31 0.34 29.21
N LEU A 157 -17.33 0.95 28.59
CA LEU A 157 -17.74 2.32 28.90
C LEU A 157 -18.68 2.45 30.12
N LYS A 158 -19.35 1.37 30.53
CA LYS A 158 -20.42 1.41 31.55
C LYS A 158 -20.12 0.59 32.78
N TYR A 159 -19.19 -0.33 32.70
CA TYR A 159 -18.80 -1.14 33.84
C TYR A 159 -18.01 -0.26 34.81
N PRO A 160 -18.40 -0.20 36.10
CA PRO A 160 -17.69 0.62 37.07
C PRO A 160 -16.27 0.11 37.24
N ASP A 161 -15.34 1.04 37.45
CA ASP A 161 -13.96 0.71 37.78
C ASP A 161 -13.89 -0.12 39.07
N GLN A 162 -12.79 -0.85 39.20
CA GLN A 162 -12.56 -1.72 40.35
C GLN A 162 -12.65 -0.89 41.65
N PRO A 163 -13.42 -1.34 42.67
CA PRO A 163 -13.59 -0.61 43.93
C PRO A 163 -12.37 -0.73 44.85
N THR A 164 -11.17 -0.72 44.27
CA THR A 164 -9.90 -0.87 44.98
C THR A 164 -9.04 0.33 44.65
N TYR A 165 -8.55 1.01 45.69
CA TYR A 165 -7.56 2.05 45.50
C TYR A 165 -6.31 1.48 44.81
N PRO A 166 -5.76 2.17 43.79
CA PRO A 166 -4.53 1.74 43.15
C PRO A 166 -3.42 1.62 44.19
N ARG A 167 -2.57 0.61 44.03
CA ARG A 167 -1.47 0.37 44.96
C ARG A 167 -0.50 1.56 44.95
N GLU A 168 -0.24 2.10 46.12
CA GLU A 168 0.73 3.17 46.33
C GLU A 168 2.10 2.59 46.65
N PHE A 169 3.13 3.32 46.26
CA PHE A 169 4.50 2.95 46.51
C PHE A 169 5.32 4.12 47.05
N GLU A 170 6.27 3.81 47.93
CA GLU A 170 7.19 4.76 48.53
C GLU A 170 7.91 5.59 47.44
N ALA A 171 7.79 6.92 47.54
CA ALA A 171 8.35 7.88 46.58
C ALA A 171 8.03 7.56 45.10
N GLY A 172 6.92 6.88 44.81
CA GLY A 172 6.48 6.53 43.46
C GLY A 172 7.47 5.66 42.66
N LEU A 173 8.40 4.96 43.34
CA LEU A 173 9.53 4.25 42.72
C LEU A 173 10.32 5.13 41.74
N GLU A 174 10.40 6.44 41.98
CA GLU A 174 11.04 7.36 41.04
C GLU A 174 12.48 6.97 40.71
N ARG A 175 13.25 6.51 41.71
CA ARG A 175 14.65 6.08 41.50
C ARG A 175 14.73 4.80 40.66
N GLU A 176 13.80 3.86 40.88
CA GLU A 176 13.77 2.56 40.22
C GLU A 176 13.19 2.63 38.79
N LEU A 177 12.30 3.60 38.52
CA LEU A 177 11.61 3.77 37.23
C LEU A 177 12.29 4.72 36.25
N GLY A 178 13.51 5.17 36.55
CA GLY A 178 14.33 5.95 35.61
C GLY A 178 14.69 7.35 36.07
N GLY A 179 14.39 7.70 37.32
CA GLY A 179 14.81 8.94 37.94
C GLY A 179 13.97 10.16 37.55
N PRO A 180 14.45 11.37 37.87
CA PRO A 180 13.70 12.62 37.67
C PRO A 180 13.30 12.81 36.21
N GLY A 181 11.99 12.82 35.94
CA GLY A 181 11.41 13.00 34.59
C GLY A 181 10.83 11.73 33.95
N ALA A 182 10.97 10.56 34.58
CA ALA A 182 10.29 9.34 34.16
C ALA A 182 8.83 9.28 34.70
N VAL A 183 7.98 8.47 34.06
CA VAL A 183 6.62 8.21 34.56
C VAL A 183 6.71 7.42 35.86
N ARG A 184 6.44 8.09 36.99
CA ARG A 184 6.45 7.48 38.32
C ARG A 184 5.19 6.65 38.59
N ALA A 185 5.30 5.72 39.53
CA ALA A 185 4.14 5.06 40.11
C ALA A 185 3.40 6.01 41.08
N ARG A 186 2.14 5.66 41.42
CA ARG A 186 1.34 6.40 42.40
C ARG A 186 2.02 6.39 43.76
N MET A 187 2.00 7.54 44.44
CA MET A 187 2.54 7.71 45.79
C MET A 187 1.47 8.26 46.75
N GLU A 188 1.71 8.13 48.05
CA GLU A 188 0.83 8.67 49.09
C GLU A 188 0.71 10.21 48.95
N GLY A 189 -0.53 10.71 48.93
CA GLY A 189 -0.83 12.13 48.76
C GLY A 189 -1.11 12.59 47.31
N ASP A 190 -1.07 11.67 46.34
CA ASP A 190 -1.59 11.93 44.99
C ASP A 190 -3.11 12.06 44.98
N GLU A 191 -3.65 12.86 44.04
CA GLU A 191 -5.09 13.01 43.85
C GLU A 191 -5.80 11.65 43.71
N GLU A 192 -6.89 11.46 44.45
CA GLU A 192 -7.71 10.26 44.36
C GLU A 192 -8.28 10.08 42.95
N PRO A 193 -8.30 8.84 42.43
CA PRO A 193 -8.73 8.56 41.06
C PRO A 193 -10.25 8.64 40.88
#